data_AF-A0AB33KA73-F1
#
_entry.id   AF-A0AB33KA73-F1
#
_cell.length_a   1.000
_cell.length_b   1.000
_cell.length_c   1.000
_cell.angle_alpha   90.00
_cell.angle_beta   90.00
_cell.angle_gamma   90.00
#
_symmetry.space_group_name_H-M   'P 1'
#
loop_
_entity.id
_entity.type
_entity.pdbx_description
1 polymer ?
#
loop_
_entity_poly.entity_id
_entity_poly.type
_entity_poly.pdbx_seq_one_letter_code
_entity_poly.pdbx_strand_id
1 'polypeptide(L)'
;MFTLSSGDTLFHDERRHLSGTVAGWREKYPDVELRPEVRIGSPVEVLAEAGERALGMVVGRRGQGGYAGMKAGSVVHGLLSRARCPVITVPAP
;
A
#
# COMPACT_ATOMS: atom_id res chain seq x y z
N MET A 1 -4.62 19.06 -11.77
CA MET A 1 -5.46 18.79 -12.95
C MET A 1 -5.87 17.32 -12.87
N PHE A 2 -7.06 17.03 -12.34
CA PHE A 2 -7.50 15.66 -12.07
C PHE A 2 -8.25 15.12 -13.29
N THR A 3 -7.65 14.18 -14.02
CA THR A 3 -8.33 13.45 -15.10
C THR A 3 -9.21 12.38 -14.48
N LEU A 4 -10.53 12.57 -14.59
CA LEU A 4 -11.54 11.58 -14.23
C LEU A 4 -11.42 10.38 -15.18
N SER A 5 -11.08 9.21 -14.64
CA SER A 5 -11.21 7.93 -15.33
C SER A 5 -12.38 7.18 -14.70
N SER A 6 -13.19 6.50 -15.51
CA SER A 6 -14.50 5.89 -15.19
C SER A 6 -14.54 4.86 -14.03
N GLY A 7 -13.47 4.71 -13.25
CA GLY A 7 -13.41 3.94 -12.00
C GLY A 7 -13.65 4.74 -10.71
N ASP A 8 -13.82 6.07 -10.77
CA ASP A 8 -13.87 6.95 -9.58
C ASP A 8 -15.06 6.70 -8.62
N THR A 9 -16.17 6.08 -9.04
CA THR A 9 -17.32 5.80 -8.17
C THR A 9 -17.19 4.50 -7.36
N LEU A 10 -16.46 3.50 -7.85
CA LEU A 10 -16.37 2.18 -7.22
C LEU A 10 -15.51 2.15 -5.96
N PHE A 11 -14.61 3.12 -5.78
CA PHE A 11 -13.64 3.16 -4.68
C PHE A 11 -13.76 4.39 -3.78
N HIS A 12 -14.94 4.99 -3.74
CA HIS A 12 -15.14 6.22 -2.97
C HIS A 12 -14.87 5.98 -1.47
N ASP A 13 -15.27 4.83 -0.96
CA ASP A 13 -15.09 4.44 0.45
C ASP A 13 -13.63 4.11 0.75
N GLU A 14 -12.95 3.37 -0.12
CA GLU A 14 -11.52 3.06 0.02
C GLU A 14 -10.68 4.33 -0.07
N ARG A 15 -10.99 5.24 -1.00
CA ARG A 15 -10.27 6.51 -1.14
C ARG A 15 -10.51 7.41 0.07
N ARG A 16 -11.74 7.41 0.62
CA ARG A 16 -12.05 8.10 1.87
C ARG A 16 -11.28 7.52 3.04
N HIS A 17 -11.25 6.19 3.18
CA HIS A 17 -10.51 5.49 4.23
C HIS A 17 -9.00 5.77 4.16
N LEU A 18 -8.42 5.67 2.96
CA LEU A 18 -7.02 5.99 2.71
C LEU A 18 -6.71 7.45 3.05
N SER A 19 -7.55 8.38 2.58
CA SER A 19 -7.39 9.81 2.84
C SER A 19 -7.43 10.12 4.34
N GLY A 20 -8.34 9.50 5.08
CA GLY A 20 -8.42 9.64 6.53
C GLY A 20 -7.17 9.12 7.25
N THR A 21 -6.61 8.00 6.79
CA THR A 21 -5.41 7.38 7.39
C THR A 21 -4.16 8.24 7.19
N VAL A 22 -4.06 8.98 6.07
CA VAL A 22 -2.88 9.79 5.73
C VAL A 22 -2.96 11.25 6.18
N ALA A 23 -4.14 11.75 6.58
CA ALA A 23 -4.38 13.17 6.82
C ALA A 23 -3.39 13.82 7.79
N GLY A 24 -3.18 13.23 8.98
CA GLY A 24 -2.26 13.79 9.99
C GLY A 24 -0.77 13.70 9.63
N TRP A 25 -0.40 12.84 8.68
CA TRP A 25 1.00 12.66 8.29
C TRP A 25 1.50 13.77 7.38
N ARG A 26 0.64 14.36 6.55
CA ARG A 26 1.00 15.50 5.69
C ARG A 26 1.38 16.73 6.50
N GLU A 27 0.65 16.99 7.59
CA GLU A 27 0.94 18.10 8.50
C GLU A 27 2.21 17.85 9.31
N LYS A 28 2.43 16.60 9.73
CA LYS A 28 3.61 16.21 10.51
C LYS A 28 4.91 16.20 9.69
N TYR A 29 4.84 15.86 8.40
CA TYR A 29 5.99 15.78 7.49
C TYR A 29 5.69 16.55 6.18
N PRO A 30 5.68 17.89 6.21
CA PRO A 30 5.29 18.71 5.06
C PRO A 30 6.23 18.60 3.87
N ASP A 31 7.52 18.28 4.12
CA ASP A 31 8.54 18.14 3.07
C ASP A 31 8.44 16.81 2.30
N VAL A 32 7.57 15.89 2.74
CA VAL A 32 7.37 14.58 2.10
C VAL A 32 6.13 14.63 1.22
N GLU A 33 6.32 14.60 -0.10
CA GLU A 33 5.21 14.55 -1.04
C GLU A 33 4.42 13.24 -0.90
N LEU A 34 3.17 13.33 -0.44
CA LEU A 34 2.30 12.17 -0.23
C LEU A 34 1.26 12.04 -1.35
N ARG A 35 1.39 10.97 -2.15
CA ARG A 35 0.47 10.60 -3.24
C ARG A 35 -0.35 9.36 -2.86
N PRO A 36 -1.60 9.51 -2.39
CA PRO A 36 -2.44 8.37 -2.06
C PRO A 36 -3.02 7.76 -3.34
N GLU A 37 -2.82 6.47 -3.54
CA GLU A 37 -3.34 5.71 -4.68
C GLU A 37 -4.21 4.54 -4.20
N VAL A 38 -5.36 4.37 -4.84
CA VAL A 38 -6.18 3.15 -4.72
C VAL A 38 -6.14 2.46 -6.07
N ARG A 39 -5.72 1.19 -6.07
CA ARG A 39 -5.56 0.39 -7.29
C ARG A 39 -6.33 -0.92 -7.17
N ILE A 40 -6.87 -1.38 -8.30
CA ILE A 40 -7.56 -2.65 -8.42
C ILE A 40 -6.59 -3.69 -8.94
N GLY A 41 -6.61 -4.87 -8.35
CA GLY A 41 -5.89 -6.03 -8.87
C GLY A 41 -5.39 -6.95 -7.77
N SER A 42 -4.55 -7.90 -8.16
CA SER A 42 -3.81 -8.73 -7.21
C SER A 42 -2.85 -7.83 -6.41
N PRO A 43 -2.93 -7.79 -5.06
CA PRO A 43 -2.06 -6.94 -4.26
C PRO A 43 -0.57 -7.17 -4.53
N VAL A 44 -0.17 -8.42 -4.77
CA VAL A 44 1.23 -8.76 -5.04
C VAL A 44 1.69 -8.16 -6.36
N GLU A 45 0.86 -8.24 -7.41
CA GLU A 45 1.23 -7.76 -8.75
C GLU A 45 1.26 -6.24 -8.79
N VAL A 46 0.22 -5.61 -8.26
CA VAL A 46 0.10 -4.15 -8.22
C VAL A 46 1.24 -3.52 -7.40
N LEU A 47 1.57 -4.11 -6.24
CA LEU A 47 2.68 -3.62 -5.43
C LEU A 47 4.03 -3.89 -6.11
N ALA A 48 4.24 -5.06 -6.71
CA ALA A 48 5.48 -5.36 -7.43
C ALA A 48 5.73 -4.38 -8.59
N GLU A 49 4.69 -4.05 -9.36
CA GLU A 49 4.73 -3.04 -10.43
C GLU A 49 5.07 -1.65 -9.88
N ALA A 50 4.40 -1.21 -8.81
CA ALA A 50 4.71 0.06 -8.15
C ALA A 50 6.16 0.10 -7.62
N GLY A 51 6.67 -1.06 -7.18
CA GLY A 51 8.02 -1.24 -6.70
C GLY A 51 9.12 -1.12 -7.76
N GLU A 52 8.80 -1.19 -9.07
CA GLU A 52 9.81 -1.12 -10.13
C GLU A 52 10.51 0.24 -10.20
N ARG A 53 9.85 1.30 -9.72
CA ARG A 53 10.37 2.67 -9.70
C ARG A 53 10.63 3.20 -8.29
N ALA A 54 10.52 2.35 -7.27
CA ALA A 54 10.67 2.74 -5.89
C ALA A 54 12.08 2.41 -5.37
N LEU A 55 12.62 3.27 -4.50
CA LEU A 55 13.86 2.99 -3.77
C LEU A 55 13.67 1.87 -2.72
N GLY A 56 12.43 1.62 -2.30
CA GLY A 56 12.06 0.57 -1.37
C GLY A 56 10.56 0.59 -1.11
N MET A 57 10.06 -0.51 -0.57
CA MET A 57 8.65 -0.70 -0.23
C MET A 57 8.49 -1.06 1.24
N VAL A 58 7.57 -0.39 1.92
CA VAL A 58 7.24 -0.68 3.32
C VAL A 58 5.86 -1.31 3.38
N VAL A 59 5.75 -2.48 4.01
CA VAL A 59 4.50 -3.22 4.18
C VAL A 59 4.33 -3.71 5.62
N GLY A 60 3.08 -3.83 6.07
CA GLY A 60 2.79 -4.49 7.33
C GLY A 60 3.13 -5.99 7.26
N ARG A 61 3.60 -6.57 8.37
CA ARG A 61 3.92 -8.01 8.45
C ARG A 61 2.70 -8.91 8.20
N ARG A 62 1.50 -8.42 8.54
CA ARG A 62 0.22 -9.11 8.39
C ARG A 62 -0.88 -8.10 8.03
N GLY A 63 -1.88 -8.56 7.27
CA GLY A 63 -3.06 -7.77 6.89
C GLY A 63 -4.27 -8.07 7.78
N GLN A 64 -5.45 -7.62 7.32
CA GLN A 64 -6.75 -7.82 7.98
C GLN A 64 -7.20 -9.30 8.01
N GLY A 65 -6.69 -10.14 7.11
CA GLY A 65 -6.91 -11.59 7.10
C GLY A 65 -5.66 -12.34 7.53
N GLY A 66 -5.70 -13.00 8.69
CA GLY A 66 -4.62 -13.84 9.21
C GLY A 66 -5.03 -14.58 10.48
N TYR A 67 -4.38 -15.70 10.78
CA TYR A 67 -4.61 -16.49 12.00
C TYR A 67 -3.46 -16.30 13.01
N ALA A 68 -3.76 -16.57 14.28
CA ALA A 68 -2.76 -16.49 15.35
C ALA A 68 -1.57 -17.41 15.07
N GLY A 69 -0.34 -16.87 15.10
CA GLY A 69 0.91 -17.63 14.87
C GLY A 69 1.55 -17.46 13.48
N MET A 70 0.90 -16.77 12.54
CA MET A 70 1.47 -16.54 11.21
C MET A 70 2.61 -15.50 11.24
N LYS A 71 3.80 -15.90 10.77
CA LYS A 71 5.01 -15.04 10.77
C LYS A 71 5.02 -13.99 9.64
N ALA A 72 4.39 -14.27 8.50
CA ALA A 72 4.28 -13.36 7.37
C ALA A 72 2.95 -13.60 6.61
N GLY A 73 2.27 -12.51 6.20
CA GLY A 73 1.06 -12.59 5.39
C GLY A 73 1.30 -13.04 3.95
N SER A 74 0.25 -13.48 3.27
CA SER A 74 0.28 -13.95 1.87
C SER A 74 0.87 -12.91 0.91
N VAL A 75 0.55 -11.63 1.12
CA VAL A 75 1.10 -10.53 0.31
C VAL A 75 2.60 -10.37 0.51
N VAL A 76 3.09 -10.41 1.76
CA VAL A 76 4.52 -10.34 2.07
C VAL A 76 5.26 -11.51 1.42
N HIS A 77 4.72 -12.72 1.55
CA HIS A 77 5.32 -13.90 0.91
C HIS A 77 5.37 -13.78 -0.62
N GLY A 78 4.29 -13.30 -1.26
CA GLY A 78 4.28 -13.05 -2.70
C GLY A 78 5.31 -12.01 -3.12
N LEU A 79 5.45 -10.92 -2.36
CA LEU A 79 6.41 -9.86 -2.64
C LEU A 79 7.87 -10.32 -2.55
N LEU A 80 8.21 -11.24 -1.64
CA LEU A 80 9.57 -11.78 -1.55
C LEU A 80 10.04 -12.44 -2.86
N SER A 81 9.12 -12.91 -3.70
CA SER A 81 9.44 -13.52 -4.99
C SER A 81 9.36 -12.57 -6.18
N ARG A 82 8.64 -11.44 -6.06
CA ARG A 82 8.29 -10.58 -7.20
C ARG A 82 8.74 -9.13 -7.09
N ALA A 83 9.01 -8.63 -5.89
CA ALA A 83 9.42 -7.25 -5.69
C ALA A 83 10.79 -7.00 -6.33
N ARG A 84 10.90 -5.93 -7.11
CA ARG A 84 12.17 -5.48 -7.70
C ARG A 84 12.92 -4.46 -6.84
N CYS A 85 12.41 -4.16 -5.64
CA CYS A 85 13.01 -3.22 -4.69
C CYS A 85 13.10 -3.84 -3.28
N PRO A 86 13.94 -3.30 -2.39
CA PRO A 86 13.99 -3.73 -0.99
C PRO A 86 12.61 -3.66 -0.32
N VAL A 87 12.21 -4.76 0.33
CA VAL A 87 10.93 -4.84 1.07
C VAL A 87 11.19 -4.81 2.56
N ILE A 88 10.64 -3.79 3.25
CA ILE A 88 10.74 -3.60 4.69
C ILE A 88 9.40 -4.01 5.31
N THR A 89 9.43 -4.99 6.21
CA THR A 89 8.22 -5.45 6.92
C THR A 89 8.14 -4.84 8.31
N VAL A 90 7.03 -4.18 8.64
CA VAL A 90 6.79 -3.58 9.96
C VAL A 90 5.85 -4.48 10.78
N PRO A 91 6.25 -4.93 12.00
CA PRO A 91 5.34 -5.65 12.89
C PRO A 91 4.20 -4.75 13.37
N ALA A 92 3.06 -5.34 13.71
CA ALA A 92 2.04 -4.60 14.46
C ALA A 92 2.60 -4.22 15.84
N PRO A 93 2.16 -3.08 16.43
CA PRO A 93 2.48 -2.72 17.81
C PRO A 93 2.08 -3.82 18.80
#